data_AF-A0A0A0N9D2-F1
#
_entry.id   AF-A0A0A0N9D2-F1
#
_cell.length_a   1.000
_cell.length_b   1.000
_cell.length_c   1.000
_cell.angle_alpha   90.00
_cell.angle_beta   90.00
_cell.angle_gamma   90.00
#
_symmetry.space_group_name_H-M   'P 1'
#
loop_
_entity.id
_entity.type
_entity.pdbx_description
1 polymer ?
#
loop_
_entity_poly.entity_id
_entity_poly.type
_entity_poly.pdbx_seq_one_letter_code
_entity_poly.pdbx_strand_id
1 'polypeptide(L)' 'MLVRDRLGGMTAAQVLWSGPRLICVAGDFTRYDVHAVREHQCSIDPVRYRLFDTTAP' A
#
# COMPACT_ATOMS: atom_id res chain seq x y z
N MET A 1 15.10 -9.09 -4.11
CA MET A 1 14.07 -8.48 -3.24
C MET A 1 14.22 -6.99 -3.38
N LEU A 2 13.17 -6.24 -3.75
CA LEU A 2 13.29 -4.85 -4.21
C LEU A 2 14.13 -3.96 -3.29
N VAL A 3 13.91 -3.99 -1.98
CA VAL A 3 14.68 -3.20 -1.00
C VAL A 3 16.17 -3.58 -1.02
N ARG A 4 16.51 -4.87 -1.00
CA ARG A 4 17.90 -5.32 -1.09
C ARG A 4 18.55 -4.92 -2.40
N ASP A 5 17.81 -5.04 -3.51
CA ASP A 5 18.33 -4.81 -4.85
C ASP A 5 18.48 -3.30 -5.16
N ARG A 6 17.68 -2.43 -4.50
CA ARG A 6 17.71 -0.96 -4.71
C ARG A 6 18.41 -0.18 -3.61
N LEU A 7 18.41 -0.68 -2.37
CA LEU A 7 18.91 0.02 -1.17
C LEU A 7 20.02 -0.76 -0.45
N GLY A 8 20.37 -1.97 -0.91
CA GLY A 8 21.46 -2.78 -0.36
C GLY A 8 21.08 -3.62 0.86
N GLY A 9 22.02 -4.49 1.26
CA GLY A 9 21.79 -5.49 2.31
C GLY A 9 21.60 -4.90 3.71
N MET A 10 22.37 -3.86 4.05
CA MET A 10 22.29 -3.21 5.38
C MET A 10 20.93 -2.58 5.62
N THR A 11 20.37 -1.87 4.64
CA THR A 11 19.04 -1.27 4.74
C THR A 11 17.95 -2.34 4.75
N ALA A 12 18.07 -3.38 3.94
CA ALA A 12 17.11 -4.49 3.95
C ALA A 12 17.04 -5.23 5.30
N ALA A 13 18.16 -5.31 6.02
CA ALA A 13 18.24 -5.95 7.33
C ALA A 13 17.53 -5.14 8.45
N GLN A 14 17.30 -3.84 8.24
CA GLN A 14 16.61 -2.98 9.21
C GLN A 14 15.08 -3.05 9.10
N VAL A 15 14.53 -3.71 8.07
CA VAL A 15 13.09 -3.81 7.86
C VAL A 15 12.51 -5.01 8.61
N LEU A 16 11.39 -4.81 9.30
CA LEU A 16 10.62 -5.89 9.94
C LEU A 16 9.73 -6.61 8.90
N TRP A 17 10.19 -7.76 8.43
CA TRP A 17 9.51 -8.52 7.37
C TRP A 17 8.37 -9.42 7.83
N SER A 18 8.29 -9.74 9.13
CA SER A 18 7.32 -10.71 9.67
C SER A 18 5.91 -10.17 9.82
N GLY A 19 5.72 -8.84 9.81
CA GLY A 19 4.42 -8.19 9.94
C GLY A 19 4.20 -7.11 8.89
N PRO A 20 4.19 -7.45 7.58
CA PRO A 20 4.01 -6.48 6.54
C PRO A 20 2.55 -5.97 6.52
N ARG A 21 2.38 -4.66 6.37
CA ARG A 21 1.09 -4.03 6.12
C ARG A 21 0.95 -3.80 4.61
N LEU A 22 -0.12 -4.29 3.99
CA LEU A 22 -0.40 -4.02 2.59
C LEU A 22 -1.31 -2.81 2.49
N ILE A 23 -0.89 -1.76 1.77
CA ILE A 23 -1.71 -0.58 1.54
C ILE A 23 -2.08 -0.56 0.06
N CYS A 24 -3.37 -0.47 -0.24
CA CYS A 24 -3.87 -0.27 -1.60
C CYS A 24 -4.29 1.19 -1.77
N VAL A 25 -3.70 1.90 -2.72
CA VAL A 25 -3.99 3.32 -2.98
C VAL A 25 -4.68 3.45 -4.33
N ALA A 26 -5.91 3.96 -4.33
CA ALA A 26 -6.72 4.13 -5.54
C ALA A 26 -7.62 5.37 -5.44
N GLY A 27 -8.18 5.82 -6.57
CA GLY A 27 -9.11 6.96 -6.58
C GLY A 27 -10.46 6.61 -5.96
N ASP A 28 -10.92 5.37 -6.16
CA ASP A 28 -12.12 4.83 -5.53
C ASP A 28 -12.03 3.31 -5.38
N PHE A 29 -12.92 2.72 -4.57
CA PHE A 29 -13.06 1.28 -4.37
C PHE A 29 -14.51 0.86 -4.57
N THR A 30 -14.74 -0.14 -5.42
CA THR A 30 -16.04 -0.75 -5.64
C THR A 30 -16.40 -1.72 -4.50
N ARG A 31 -17.66 -2.17 -4.48
CA ARG A 31 -18.12 -3.22 -3.55
C ARG A 31 -17.33 -4.52 -3.67
N TYR A 32 -16.82 -4.84 -4.87
CA TYR A 32 -16.04 -6.05 -5.11
C TYR A 32 -14.64 -5.92 -4.53
N ASP A 33 -14.01 -4.74 -4.65
CA ASP A 33 -12.70 -4.46 -4.05
C ASP A 33 -12.75 -4.58 -2.53
N VAL A 34 -13.78 -3.99 -1.90
CA VAL A 34 -14.00 -4.07 -0.45
C VAL A 34 -14.28 -5.51 -0.01
N HIS A 35 -15.01 -6.28 -0.81
CA HIS A 35 -15.30 -7.66 -0.51
C HIS A 35 -14.03 -8.53 -0.57
N ALA A 36 -13.23 -8.41 -1.64
CA ALA A 36 -11.97 -9.12 -1.80
C ALA A 36 -10.99 -8.82 -0.65
N VAL A 37 -10.90 -7.55 -0.23
CA VAL A 37 -10.08 -7.15 0.93
C VAL A 37 -10.50 -7.84 2.23
N ARG A 38 -11.80 -8.12 2.41
CA ARG A 38 -12.30 -8.80 3.62
C ARG A 38 -12.08 -10.31 3.59
N GLU A 39 -12.08 -10.93 2.41
CA GLU A 39 -11.83 -12.36 2.25
C GLU A 39 -10.36 -12.71 2.43
N HIS A 40 -9.47 -11.85 1.95
CA HIS A 40 -8.05 -11.96 2.22
C HIS A 40 -7.77 -11.45 3.64
N GLN A 41 -7.80 -12.34 4.64
CA GLN A 41 -7.51 -12.08 6.07
C GLN A 41 -6.13 -11.44 6.38
N CYS A 42 -5.39 -11.00 5.37
CA CYS A 42 -4.18 -10.22 5.51
C CYS A 42 -4.52 -8.75 5.82
N SER A 43 -3.60 -8.03 6.46
CA SER A 43 -3.74 -6.60 6.77
C SER A 43 -3.67 -5.76 5.48
N ILE A 44 -4.76 -5.73 4.71
CA ILE A 44 -4.92 -4.88 3.53
C ILE A 44 -5.72 -3.64 3.89
N ASP A 45 -5.10 -2.49 3.75
CA ASP A 45 -5.68 -1.19 4.04
C ASP A 45 -5.98 -0.42 2.75
N PRO A 46 -7.27 -0.29 2.36
CA PRO A 46 -7.65 0.54 1.23
C PRO A 46 -7.58 2.03 1.62
N VAL A 47 -6.84 2.81 0.84
CA VAL A 47 -6.67 4.26 1.01
C VAL A 47 -7.11 4.96 -0.27
N ARG A 48 -8.02 5.92 -0.14
CA ARG A 48 -8.48 6.73 -1.27
C ARG A 48 -7.63 7.99 -1.40
N TYR A 49 -7.03 8.21 -2.56
CA TYR A 49 -6.38 9.49 -2.83
C TYR A 49 -7.36 10.47 -3.46
N ARG A 50 -7.20 11.75 -3.15
CA ARG A 50 -7.89 12.84 -3.82
C ARG A 50 -6.83 13.75 -4.44
N LEU A 51 -6.93 13.96 -5.76
CA LEU A 51 -6.12 14.96 -6.43
C LEU A 51 -6.75 16.32 -6.14
N PHE A 52 -5.99 17.20 -5.51
CA PHE A 52 -6.36 18.61 -5.39
C PHE A 52 -5.69 19.33 -6.53
N ASP A 53 -6.51 19.95 -7.39
CA ASP A 53 -5.99 20.76 -8.49
C ASP A 53 -5.21 21.94 -7.88
N THR A 54 -3.99 22.18 -8.38
CA THR A 54 -3.15 23.30 -7.92
C THR A 54 -3.54 24.61 -8.62
N THR A 55 -4.44 24.53 -9.60
CA THR A 55 -4.98 25.67 -10.32
C THR A 55 -6.10 26.33 -9.50
N ALA A 56 -5.74 26.92 -8.36
CA ALA A 56 -6.58 27.89 -7.69
C ALA A 56 -6.59 29.21 -8.49
N PRO A 57 -7.75 29.86 -8.71
CA PRO A 57 -7.77 31.26 -9.14
C PRO A 57 -7.21 32.20 -8.06
#